data_AF-A0A2U2CDN1-F1
#
_entry.id   AF-A0A2U2CDN1-F1
#
_cell.length_a   1.000
_cell.length_b   1.000
_cell.length_c   1.000
_cell.angle_alpha   90.00
_cell.angle_beta   90.00
_cell.angle_gamma   90.00
#
_symmetry.space_group_name_H-M   'P 1'
#
loop_
_entity.id
_entity.type
_entity.pdbx_description
1 polymer ?
#
loop_
_entity_poly.entity_id
_entity_poly.type
_entity_poly.pdbx_seq_one_letter_code
_entity_poly.pdbx_strand_id
1 'polypeptide(L)'
;MPAQTSMLHVRVDDHLKAQATDALSGVGLTLSDAVRILLTRVAAEGGLPAGLTADPEAYDAWFRAKVQEALADSRCSVTLELAHFDT
;
A
#
# COMPACT_ATOMS: atom_id res chain seq x y z
N MET A 1 -13.96 -25.80 -3.99
CA MET A 1 -13.68 -25.25 -5.33
C MET A 1 -12.21 -24.86 -5.34
N PRO A 2 -11.34 -25.40 -6.22
CA PRO A 2 -9.94 -24.97 -6.28
C PRO A 2 -9.86 -23.51 -6.73
N ALA A 3 -8.93 -22.73 -6.15
CA ALA A 3 -8.69 -21.37 -6.58
C ALA A 3 -8.20 -21.39 -8.04
N GLN A 4 -8.93 -20.74 -8.96
CA GLN A 4 -8.43 -20.52 -10.31
C GLN A 4 -7.23 -19.58 -10.24
N THR A 5 -6.06 -20.11 -10.56
CA THR A 5 -4.82 -19.32 -10.62
C THR A 5 -4.36 -19.23 -12.07
N SER A 6 -3.86 -18.07 -12.45
CA SER A 6 -3.24 -17.83 -13.74
C SER A 6 -1.82 -17.31 -13.52
N MET A 7 -0.89 -17.74 -14.36
CA MET A 7 0.53 -17.40 -14.25
C MET A 7 0.81 -16.12 -15.06
N LEU A 8 1.49 -15.15 -14.45
CA LEU A 8 1.92 -13.92 -15.11
C LEU A 8 3.43 -13.98 -15.39
N HIS A 9 3.83 -13.96 -16.66
CA HIS A 9 5.23 -13.85 -17.05
C HIS A 9 5.57 -12.39 -17.37
N VAL A 10 6.41 -11.78 -16.53
CA VAL A 10 6.92 -10.42 -16.74
C VAL A 10 8.41 -10.51 -17.08
N ARG A 11 8.80 -9.91 -18.20
CA ARG A 11 10.23 -9.76 -18.56
C ARG A 11 10.80 -8.59 -17.79
N VAL A 12 11.86 -8.86 -17.02
CA VAL A 12 12.66 -7.87 -16.29
C VAL A 12 14.13 -8.23 -16.45
N ASP A 13 14.99 -7.24 -16.36
CA ASP A 13 16.43 -7.46 -16.26
C ASP A 13 16.79 -8.21 -14.96
N ASP A 14 17.80 -9.07 -15.01
CA ASP A 14 18.18 -9.92 -13.89
C ASP A 14 18.71 -9.12 -12.69
N HIS A 15 19.41 -8.01 -12.94
CA HIS A 15 19.90 -7.12 -11.88
C HIS A 15 18.73 -6.39 -11.21
N LEU A 16 17.78 -5.87 -12.00
CA LEU A 16 16.56 -5.25 -11.47
C LEU A 16 15.76 -6.23 -10.61
N LYS A 17 15.62 -7.48 -11.07
CA LYS A 17 14.92 -8.53 -10.32
C LYS A 17 15.60 -8.82 -8.98
N ALA A 18 16.93 -8.92 -8.96
CA ALA A 18 17.69 -9.15 -7.75
C ALA A 18 17.51 -7.99 -6.75
N GLN A 19 17.66 -6.74 -7.20
CA GLN A 19 17.49 -5.55 -6.36
C GLN A 19 16.07 -5.45 -5.78
N ALA A 20 15.05 -5.69 -6.59
CA ALA A 20 13.66 -5.66 -6.13
C ALA A 20 13.37 -6.76 -5.10
N THR A 21 13.95 -7.95 -5.30
CA THR A 21 13.79 -9.08 -4.38
C THR A 21 14.43 -8.76 -3.02
N ASP A 22 15.64 -8.19 -3.01
CA ASP A 22 16.35 -7.84 -1.78
C ASP A 22 15.63 -6.72 -1.01
N ALA A 23 15.20 -5.66 -1.71
CA ALA A 23 14.43 -4.57 -1.12
C ALA A 23 13.11 -5.05 -0.47
N LEU A 24 12.38 -5.95 -1.12
CA LEU A 24 11.12 -6.50 -0.60
C LEU A 24 11.35 -7.50 0.56
N SER A 25 12.46 -8.23 0.52
CA SER A 25 12.83 -9.16 1.60
C SER A 25 13.07 -8.44 2.93
N GLY A 26 13.59 -7.20 2.88
CA GLY A 26 13.77 -6.35 4.06
C GLY A 26 12.47 -6.02 4.81
N VAL A 27 11.31 -6.14 4.16
CA VAL A 27 9.98 -5.92 4.76
C VAL A 27 9.14 -7.21 4.82
N GLY A 28 9.74 -8.37 4.53
CA GLY A 28 9.07 -9.68 4.59
C GLY A 28 8.11 -9.96 3.44
N LEU A 29 8.26 -9.30 2.28
CA LEU A 29 7.44 -9.52 1.10
C LEU A 29 8.21 -10.24 0.00
N THR A 30 7.51 -11.10 -0.74
CA THR A 30 8.06 -11.65 -1.99
C THR A 30 7.67 -10.78 -3.18
N LEU A 31 8.41 -10.91 -4.29
CA LEU A 31 8.07 -10.25 -5.54
C LEU A 31 6.64 -10.59 -6.01
N SER A 32 6.23 -11.84 -5.83
CA SER A 32 4.88 -12.32 -6.17
C SER A 32 3.81 -11.64 -5.32
N ASP A 33 4.07 -11.38 -4.04
CA ASP A 33 3.11 -10.70 -3.16
C ASP A 33 2.98 -9.22 -3.52
N ALA A 34 4.10 -8.56 -3.83
CA ALA A 34 4.08 -7.19 -4.33
C ALA A 34 3.26 -7.07 -5.63
N VAL A 35 3.44 -8.00 -6.57
CA VAL A 35 2.67 -8.03 -7.83
C VAL A 35 1.19 -8.30 -7.58
N ARG A 36 0.85 -9.22 -6.67
CA ARG A 36 -0.56 -9.48 -6.30
C ARG A 36 -1.21 -8.25 -5.70
N ILE A 37 -0.57 -7.59 -4.74
CA ILE A 37 -1.06 -6.38 -4.08
C ILE A 37 -1.29 -5.28 -5.13
N LEU A 38 -0.33 -5.07 -6.03
CA LEU A 38 -0.45 -4.10 -7.13
C LEU A 38 -1.66 -4.38 -8.01
N LEU A 39 -1.79 -5.62 -8.52
CA LEU A 39 -2.88 -5.98 -9.43
C LEU A 39 -4.25 -5.93 -8.73
N THR A 40 -4.34 -6.35 -7.47
CA THR A 40 -5.56 -6.22 -6.67
C THR A 40 -5.97 -4.76 -6.54
N ARG A 41 -5.02 -3.88 -6.29
CA ARG A 41 -5.29 -2.45 -6.14
C ARG A 41 -5.71 -1.79 -7.45
N VAL A 42 -5.04 -2.12 -8.55
CA VAL A 42 -5.43 -1.66 -9.89
C VAL A 42 -6.84 -2.12 -10.25
N ALA A 43 -7.18 -3.38 -9.98
CA ALA A 43 -8.51 -3.91 -10.23
C ALA A 43 -9.59 -3.27 -9.36
N ALA A 44 -9.28 -2.95 -8.09
CA ALA A 44 -10.22 -2.34 -7.16
C ALA A 44 -10.42 -0.82 -7.40
N GLU A 45 -9.35 -0.10 -7.73
CA GLU A 45 -9.36 1.36 -7.87
C GLU A 45 -9.57 1.81 -9.33
N GLY A 46 -9.48 0.91 -10.31
CA GLY A 46 -9.63 1.23 -11.74
C GLY A 46 -8.48 2.06 -12.33
N GLY A 47 -7.35 2.15 -11.62
CA GLY A 47 -6.20 2.97 -11.99
C GLY A 47 -4.93 2.53 -11.25
N LEU A 48 -3.79 3.12 -11.60
CA LEU A 48 -2.53 2.82 -10.91
C LEU A 48 -2.55 3.36 -9.46
N PRO A 49 -1.93 2.66 -8.50
CA PRO A 49 -1.86 3.12 -7.12
C PRO A 49 -1.21 4.51 -7.01
N ALA A 50 -1.75 5.33 -6.11
CA ALA A 50 -1.14 6.61 -5.76
C ALA A 50 0.31 6.39 -5.26
N GLY A 51 1.29 6.92 -6.00
CA GLY A 51 2.72 6.70 -5.81
C GLY A 51 3.44 6.05 -7.00
N LEU A 52 2.72 5.38 -7.90
CA LEU A 52 3.26 4.89 -9.19
C LEU A 52 2.95 5.81 -10.37
N THR A 53 1.90 6.64 -10.26
CA THR A 53 1.66 7.74 -11.18
C THR A 53 2.61 8.87 -10.80
N ALA A 54 3.78 8.89 -11.43
CA ALA A 54 4.83 9.89 -11.27
C ALA A 54 4.43 11.27 -11.81
N ASP A 55 3.29 11.78 -11.37
CA ASP A 55 2.99 13.19 -11.40
C ASP A 55 3.13 13.68 -9.95
N PRO A 56 4.24 14.36 -9.60
CA PRO A 56 4.47 14.89 -8.27
C PRO A 56 3.30 15.76 -7.79
N GLU A 57 2.62 16.48 -8.71
CA GLU A 57 1.44 17.27 -8.36
C GLU A 57 0.25 16.38 -8.03
N ALA A 58 0.05 15.27 -8.75
CA ALA A 58 -1.01 14.32 -8.44
C ALA A 58 -0.74 13.56 -7.14
N TYR A 59 0.52 13.24 -6.84
CA TYR A 59 0.93 12.64 -5.57
C TYR A 59 0.70 13.61 -4.41
N ASP A 60 1.14 14.86 -4.54
CA ASP A 60 0.94 15.89 -3.52
C ASP A 60 -0.55 16.19 -3.30
N ALA A 61 -1.34 16.25 -4.37
CA ALA A 61 -2.78 16.45 -4.28
C ALA A 61 -3.47 15.28 -3.58
N TRP A 62 -3.13 14.04 -3.94
CA TRP A 62 -3.66 12.85 -3.29
C TRP A 62 -3.23 12.75 -1.82
N PHE A 63 -1.96 13.03 -1.50
CA PHE A 63 -1.42 13.00 -0.14
C PHE A 63 -2.11 14.06 0.73
N ARG A 64 -2.23 15.29 0.24
CA ARG A 64 -2.96 16.37 0.93
C ARG A 64 -4.42 16.01 1.14
N ALA A 65 -5.09 15.41 0.15
CA ALA A 65 -6.47 14.96 0.29
C ALA A 65 -6.61 13.89 1.39
N LYS A 66 -5.70 12.92 1.46
CA LYS A 66 -5.71 11.86 2.49
C LYS A 66 -5.37 12.38 3.89
N VAL A 67 -4.45 13.35 4.00
CA VAL A 67 -4.14 14.03 5.27
C VAL A 67 -5.33 14.86 5.75
N GLN A 68 -6.02 15.58 4.87
CA GLN A 68 -7.22 16.34 5.21
C GLN A 68 -8.39 15.42 5.60
N GLU A 69 -8.58 14.30 4.91
CA GLU A 69 -9.56 13.28 5.27
C GLU A 69 -9.29 12.72 6.68
N ALA A 70 -8.03 12.42 7.01
CA ALA A 70 -7.64 11.96 8.34
C ALA A 70 -7.80 13.03 9.44
N LEU A 71 -7.60 14.31 9.11
CA LEU A 71 -7.82 15.44 10.03
C LEU A 71 -9.32 15.77 10.20
N ALA A 72 -10.12 15.58 9.15
CA ALA A 72 -11.57 15.78 9.18
C ALA A 72 -12.30 14.59 9.82
N ASP A 73 -11.70 13.39 9.80
CA ASP A 73 -12.19 12.23 10.55
C ASP A 73 -11.99 12.47 12.06
N SER A 74 -12.97 13.12 12.67
CA SER A 74 -13.02 13.43 14.10
C SER A 74 -13.27 12.20 14.99
N ARG A 75 -12.99 10.97 14.50
CA ARG A 75 -13.16 9.72 15.24
C ARG A 75 -11.88 9.20 15.90
N CYS A 76 -10.95 10.09 16.20
CA CYS A 76 -9.91 9.83 17.19
C CYS A 76 -9.99 10.87 18.31
N SER A 77 -11.13 10.90 19.01
CA SER A 77 -11.07 11.14 20.45
C SER A 77 -10.26 9.96 21.03
N VAL A 78 -8.96 10.17 21.23
CA VAL A 78 -8.21 9.31 22.15
C VAL A 78 -8.91 9.45 23.49
N THR A 79 -9.75 8.48 23.81
CA THR A 79 -10.14 8.16 25.17
C THR A 79 -8.86 7.77 25.89
N LEU A 80 -8.13 8.76 26.38
CA LEU A 80 -7.19 8.58 27.47
C LEU A 80 -8.08 8.32 28.70
N GLU A 81 -8.39 7.04 28.87
CA GLU A 81 -8.77 6.45 30.16
C GLU A 81 -7.63 6.75 31.13
N LEU A 82 -7.67 7.95 31.73
CA LEU A 82 -6.96 8.24 32.95
C LEU A 82 -7.70 7.50 34.06
N ALA A 83 -7.17 6.33 34.37
CA ALA A 83 -7.41 5.58 35.58
C ALA A 83 -7.60 6.55 36.77
N HIS A 84 -8.85 6.69 37.21
CA HIS A 84 -9.14 7.15 38.55
C HIS A 84 -8.94 5.96 39.48
N PHE A 85 -7.68 5.80 39.86
CA PHE A 85 -7.18 4.96 40.93
C PHE A 85 -7.97 5.23 42.23
N ASP A 86 -8.32 4.15 42.92
CA ASP A 86 -8.90 4.03 44.25
C ASP A 86 -8.93 5.28 45.16
N THR A 87 -10.12 5.66 45.65
CA THR A 87 -10.53 5.69 47.09
C THR A 87 -11.98 6.17 47.21
#